data_AF-A0A7V9KP49-F1
#
_entry.id   AF-A0A7V9KP49-F1
#
_cell.length_a   1.000
_cell.length_b   1.000
_cell.length_c   1.000
_cell.angle_alpha   90.00
_cell.angle_beta   90.00
_cell.angle_gamma   90.00
#
_symmetry.space_group_name_H-M   'P 1'
#
loop_
_entity.id
_entity.type
_entity.pdbx_description
1 polymer ?
#
loop_
_entity_poly.entity_id
_entity_poly.type
_entity_poly.pdbx_seq_one_letter_code
_entity_poly.pdbx_strand_id
1 'polypeptide(L)'
;MDNRENPQAITNGTSGLRRLGIIVGGIGLGAVLAYLFSKARGGRPAGSLRRNFPDQPVDDRGTRQDEAAQILRNLRDRAFEANDERLALALGRPTEEIVAWNAGEEVIDDDVVMKARGIAMHRGVRIE
;
A
#
# COMPACT_ATOMS: atom_id res chain seq x y z
N MET A 1 -7.42 68.30 34.59
CA MET A 1 -7.28 66.94 35.16
C MET A 1 -5.97 66.39 34.66
N ASP A 2 -5.16 65.99 35.63
CA ASP A 2 -3.71 66.07 35.63
C ASP A 2 -2.99 65.03 34.78
N ASN A 3 -1.98 65.52 34.06
CA ASN A 3 -0.78 64.77 33.69
C ASN A 3 -0.12 64.26 34.98
N ARG A 4 -0.02 62.95 35.15
CA ARG A 4 1.00 62.33 36.01
C ARG A 4 1.87 61.43 35.17
N GLU A 5 3.07 61.93 34.94
CA GLU A 5 4.23 61.20 34.44
C GLU A 5 4.74 60.20 35.49
N ASN A 6 5.51 59.23 34.96
CA ASN A 6 6.74 58.68 35.54
C ASN A 6 6.64 57.46 36.50
N PRO A 7 7.70 56.63 36.68
CA PRO A 7 8.82 56.27 35.79
C PRO A 7 8.98 54.75 35.61
N GLN A 8 9.94 54.41 34.75
CA GLN A 8 10.54 53.10 34.52
C GLN A 8 10.90 52.28 35.78
N ALA A 9 10.76 50.96 35.66
CA ALA A 9 11.59 50.01 36.39
C ALA A 9 12.13 48.96 35.40
N ILE A 10 13.24 49.34 34.76
CA ILE A 10 14.18 48.38 34.20
C ILE A 10 14.73 47.59 35.39
N THR A 11 14.51 46.27 35.42
CA THR A 11 15.30 45.38 36.27
C THR A 11 16.09 44.43 35.39
N ASN A 12 17.37 44.77 35.21
CA ASN A 12 18.38 43.84 34.76
C ASN A 12 18.66 42.85 35.91
N GLY A 13 18.52 41.56 35.63
CA GLY A 13 18.78 40.46 36.57
C GLY A 13 19.44 39.28 35.86
N THR A 14 20.72 39.45 35.56
CA THR A 14 21.79 38.44 35.52
C THR A 14 21.41 36.95 35.56
N SER A 15 21.67 36.28 34.43
CA SER A 15 22.40 35.00 34.31
C SER A 15 22.20 33.95 35.43
N GLY A 16 21.29 33.00 35.16
CA GLY A 16 21.25 31.69 35.79
C GLY A 16 21.33 30.57 34.74
N LEU A 17 22.55 30.29 34.29
CA LEU A 17 22.89 29.25 33.32
C LEU A 17 22.72 27.87 33.98
N ARG A 18 21.58 27.20 33.78
CA ARG A 18 21.41 25.78 34.16
C ARG A 18 20.55 25.00 33.16
N ARG A 19 21.26 24.10 32.46
CA ARG A 19 20.83 22.80 31.91
C ARG A 19 20.23 22.78 30.50
N LEU A 20 21.17 22.68 29.55
CA LEU A 20 21.24 21.61 28.53
C LEU A 20 19.98 20.72 28.43
N GLY A 21 19.14 21.03 27.46
CA GLY A 21 18.27 20.05 26.80
C GLY A 21 18.68 19.98 25.33
N ILE A 22 19.63 19.12 25.00
CA ILE A 22 19.91 18.73 23.62
C ILE A 22 18.70 17.92 23.17
N ILE A 23 17.80 18.51 22.39
CA ILE A 23 16.86 17.72 21.60
C ILE A 23 17.64 17.20 20.39
N VAL A 24 18.22 16.02 20.60
CA VAL A 24 18.50 15.01 19.58
C VAL A 24 17.27 14.96 18.66
N GLY A 25 17.36 15.20 17.36
CA GLY A 25 18.20 14.48 16.41
C GLY A 25 17.27 13.67 15.51
N GLY A 26 17.34 13.94 14.20
CA GLY A 26 17.01 12.99 13.16
C GLY A 26 15.55 12.58 12.99
N ILE A 27 14.77 13.38 12.25
CA ILE A 27 13.70 12.84 11.42
C ILE A 27 13.83 13.49 10.05
N GLY A 28 14.51 12.81 9.13
CA GLY A 28 14.65 13.26 7.75
C GLY A 28 15.30 12.25 6.82
N LEU A 29 16.16 11.36 7.35
CA LEU A 29 16.86 10.35 6.55
C LEU A 29 16.29 8.92 6.69
N GLY A 30 15.30 8.71 7.57
CA GLY A 30 14.70 7.39 7.78
C GLY A 30 13.88 6.89 6.58
N ALA A 31 13.15 7.78 5.90
CA ALA A 31 12.29 7.39 4.78
C ALA A 31 13.10 6.90 3.57
N VAL A 32 14.24 7.53 3.27
CA VAL A 32 15.08 7.15 2.12
C VAL A 32 15.81 5.84 2.39
N LEU A 33 16.35 5.64 3.60
CA LEU A 33 16.96 4.36 3.97
C LEU A 33 15.92 3.24 4.05
N ALA A 34 14.71 3.49 4.54
CA ALA A 34 13.62 2.51 4.53
C ALA A 34 13.21 2.12 3.10
N TYR A 35 13.13 3.08 2.18
CA TYR A 35 12.83 2.83 0.77
C TYR A 35 13.92 2.00 0.08
N LEU A 36 15.19 2.29 0.36
CA LEU A 36 16.32 1.53 -0.20
C LEU A 36 16.43 0.13 0.41
N PHE A 37 16.12 -0.04 1.70
CA PHE A 37 16.11 -1.35 2.34
C PHE A 37 14.92 -2.22 1.88
N SER A 38 13.77 -1.59 1.60
CA SER A 38 12.59 -2.25 1.02
C SER A 38 12.85 -2.79 -0.39
N LYS A 39 13.67 -2.10 -1.20
CA LYS A 39 14.01 -2.57 -2.55
C LYS A 39 15.01 -3.74 -2.58
N ALA A 40 15.78 -3.94 -1.51
CA ALA A 40 16.85 -4.95 -1.45
C ALA A 40 16.42 -6.28 -0.80
N ARG A 41 15.30 -6.32 -0.07
CA ARG A 41 14.69 -7.56 0.43
C ARG A 41 13.27 -7.66 -0.12
N GLY A 42 13.02 -8.62 -1.01
CA GLY A 42 11.68 -8.98 -1.52
C GLY A 42 10.73 -9.48 -0.42
N GLY A 43 10.40 -8.62 0.53
CA GLY A 43 9.48 -8.86 1.62
C GLY A 43 8.26 -7.98 1.44
N ARG A 44 7.13 -8.62 1.15
CA ARG A 44 5.78 -8.05 1.11
C ARG A 44 5.59 -7.03 2.26
N PRO A 45 5.06 -5.81 2.01
CA PRO A 45 4.67 -4.94 3.10
C PRO A 45 3.49 -5.58 3.85
N ALA A 46 3.79 -6.26 4.95
CA ALA A 46 2.83 -6.59 5.98
C ALA A 46 2.43 -5.27 6.67
N GLY A 47 1.24 -4.74 6.35
CA GLY A 47 0.67 -3.63 7.13
C GLY A 47 -0.09 -2.53 6.39
N SER A 48 -0.56 -2.73 5.15
CA SER A 48 -1.46 -1.76 4.50
C SER A 48 -2.81 -2.40 4.18
N LEU A 49 -3.82 -2.07 5.00
CA LEU A 49 -5.25 -2.29 4.77
C LEU A 49 -5.64 -3.77 4.64
N ARG A 50 -5.98 -4.41 5.78
CA ARG A 50 -6.89 -5.56 5.78
C ARG A 50 -8.25 -5.04 5.29
N ARG A 51 -8.35 -4.92 3.97
CA ARG A 51 -9.52 -4.45 3.25
C ARG A 51 -10.66 -5.42 3.56
N ASN A 52 -11.84 -4.90 3.89
CA ASN A 52 -13.04 -5.67 4.26
C ASN A 52 -13.57 -6.47 3.07
N PHE A 53 -12.80 -7.45 2.63
CA PHE A 53 -13.31 -8.51 1.80
C PHE A 53 -14.08 -9.47 2.70
N PRO A 54 -15.18 -10.05 2.22
CA PRO A 54 -15.82 -11.14 2.94
C PRO A 54 -14.78 -12.24 3.18
N ASP A 55 -14.73 -12.77 4.41
CA ASP A 55 -13.90 -13.95 4.75
C ASP A 55 -14.37 -15.24 4.04
N GLN A 56 -15.36 -15.12 3.15
CA GLN A 56 -15.90 -16.22 2.38
C GLN A 56 -14.94 -16.61 1.24
N PRO A 57 -14.71 -17.91 1.03
CA PRO A 57 -14.00 -18.40 -0.14
C PRO A 57 -14.60 -17.84 -1.44
N VAL A 58 -13.73 -17.51 -2.38
CA VAL A 58 -14.09 -17.11 -3.75
C VAL A 58 -14.61 -18.31 -4.53
N ASP A 59 -14.03 -19.49 -4.29
CA ASP A 59 -14.35 -20.71 -5.04
C ASP A 59 -14.45 -21.95 -4.13
N ASP A 60 -14.85 -23.08 -4.72
CA ASP A 60 -14.94 -24.38 -4.04
C ASP A 60 -13.59 -24.93 -3.53
N ARG A 61 -12.46 -24.33 -3.95
CA ARG A 61 -11.12 -24.72 -3.50
C ARG A 61 -10.66 -23.96 -2.25
N GLY A 62 -11.50 -23.07 -1.71
CA GLY A 62 -11.13 -22.28 -0.55
C GLY A 62 -10.27 -21.06 -0.88
N THR A 63 -10.17 -20.67 -2.16
CA THR A 63 -9.34 -19.54 -2.59
C THR A 63 -9.83 -18.27 -1.92
N ARG A 64 -8.94 -17.54 -1.25
CA ARG A 64 -9.28 -16.23 -0.65
C ARG A 64 -9.18 -15.10 -1.68
N GLN A 65 -9.75 -13.94 -1.37
CA GLN A 65 -9.70 -12.76 -2.26
C GLN A 65 -8.27 -12.29 -2.58
N ASP A 66 -7.35 -12.35 -1.61
CA ASP A 66 -5.93 -12.02 -1.82
C ASP A 66 -5.23 -13.02 -2.75
N GLU A 67 -5.59 -14.31 -2.63
CA GLU A 67 -5.09 -15.39 -3.47
C GLU A 67 -5.66 -15.30 -4.89
N ALA A 68 -6.96 -15.00 -5.02
CA ALA A 68 -7.61 -14.75 -6.30
C ALA A 68 -6.94 -13.59 -7.06
N ALA A 69 -6.68 -12.48 -6.38
CA ALA A 69 -5.96 -11.35 -6.98
C ALA A 69 -4.52 -11.75 -7.37
N GLN A 70 -3.86 -12.61 -6.58
CA GLN A 70 -2.54 -13.12 -6.93
C GLN A 70 -2.56 -14.04 -8.16
N ILE A 71 -3.58 -14.89 -8.29
CA ILE A 71 -3.81 -15.73 -9.47
C ILE A 71 -3.93 -14.86 -10.72
N LEU A 72 -4.72 -13.77 -10.66
CA LEU A 72 -4.89 -12.84 -11.78
C LEU A 72 -3.58 -12.14 -12.15
N ARG A 73 -2.83 -11.63 -11.18
CA ARG A 73 -1.50 -11.03 -11.43
C ARG A 73 -0.53 -12.02 -12.06
N ASN A 74 -0.45 -13.23 -11.52
CA ASN A 74 0.41 -14.29 -12.05
C ASN A 74 0.03 -14.65 -13.49
N LEU A 75 -1.26 -14.76 -13.78
CA LEU A 75 -1.76 -15.01 -15.13
C LEU A 75 -1.40 -13.87 -16.08
N ARG A 76 -1.64 -12.62 -15.67
CA ARG A 76 -1.28 -11.43 -16.46
C ARG A 76 0.20 -11.41 -16.82
N ASP A 77 1.06 -11.56 -15.81
CA ASP A 77 2.50 -11.41 -15.98
C ASP A 77 3.07 -12.54 -16.84
N ARG A 78 2.55 -13.77 -16.71
CA ARG A 78 3.10 -14.96 -17.38
C ARG A 78 2.47 -15.24 -18.74
N ALA A 79 1.20 -14.90 -18.94
CA ALA A 79 0.46 -15.25 -20.15
C ALA A 79 0.07 -14.06 -21.02
N PHE A 80 0.26 -12.83 -20.53
CA PHE A 80 -0.20 -11.61 -21.18
C PHE A 80 0.83 -10.47 -21.12
N GLU A 81 2.11 -10.78 -20.95
CA GLU A 81 3.20 -9.78 -20.97
C GLU A 81 2.99 -8.64 -19.96
N ALA A 82 2.41 -8.95 -18.80
CA ALA A 82 2.08 -7.96 -17.76
C ALA A 82 1.14 -6.83 -18.24
N ASN A 83 0.32 -7.07 -19.26
CA ASN A 83 -0.64 -6.10 -19.80
C ASN A 83 -2.08 -6.40 -19.31
N ASP A 84 -2.67 -5.43 -18.61
CA ASP A 84 -4.01 -5.54 -18.04
C ASP A 84 -5.10 -5.62 -19.12
N GLU A 85 -4.99 -4.88 -20.23
CA GLU A 85 -5.97 -4.88 -21.33
C GLU A 85 -6.07 -6.24 -22.02
N ARG A 86 -4.94 -6.92 -22.19
CA ARG A 86 -4.90 -8.27 -22.80
C ARG A 86 -5.49 -9.32 -21.87
N LEU A 87 -5.25 -9.20 -20.56
CA LEU A 87 -5.91 -10.04 -19.57
C LEU A 87 -7.42 -9.78 -19.56
N ALA A 88 -7.83 -8.52 -19.54
CA ALA A 88 -9.23 -8.08 -19.56
C ALA A 88 -9.97 -8.67 -20.78
N LEU A 89 -9.39 -8.54 -21.97
CA LEU A 89 -9.93 -9.08 -23.21
C LEU A 89 -10.16 -10.60 -23.13
N ALA A 90 -9.21 -11.34 -22.57
CA ALA A 90 -9.32 -12.79 -22.48
C ALA A 90 -10.28 -13.28 -21.39
N LEU A 91 -10.45 -12.51 -20.31
CA LEU A 91 -11.47 -12.77 -19.31
C LEU A 91 -12.87 -12.32 -19.75
N GLY A 92 -12.95 -11.48 -20.80
CA GLY A 92 -14.20 -10.85 -21.23
C GLY A 92 -14.70 -9.83 -20.22
N ARG A 93 -13.78 -9.10 -19.59
CA ARG A 93 -14.03 -8.13 -18.53
C ARG A 93 -13.48 -6.76 -18.94
N PRO A 94 -14.03 -5.65 -18.44
CA PRO A 94 -13.44 -4.33 -18.65
C PRO A 94 -12.09 -4.21 -17.95
N THR A 95 -11.18 -3.39 -18.48
CA THR A 95 -9.84 -3.21 -17.91
C THR A 95 -9.92 -2.58 -16.51
N GLU A 96 -10.92 -1.75 -16.26
CA GLU A 96 -11.18 -1.09 -14.99
C GLU A 96 -11.42 -2.11 -13.87
N GLU A 97 -12.17 -3.19 -14.15
CA GLU A 97 -12.37 -4.30 -13.20
C GLU A 97 -11.04 -5.00 -12.89
N ILE A 98 -10.19 -5.24 -13.90
CA ILE A 98 -8.86 -5.83 -13.67
C ILE A 98 -8.01 -4.96 -12.74
N VAL A 99 -8.02 -3.64 -12.96
CA VAL A 99 -7.31 -2.68 -12.12
C VAL A 99 -7.89 -2.68 -10.71
N ALA A 100 -9.22 -2.63 -10.57
CA ALA A 100 -9.90 -2.66 -9.28
C ALA A 100 -9.58 -3.94 -8.51
N TRP A 101 -9.66 -5.12 -9.12
CA TRP A 101 -9.31 -6.39 -8.48
C TRP A 101 -7.83 -6.46 -8.07
N ASN A 102 -6.93 -5.99 -8.93
CA ASN A 102 -5.50 -5.96 -8.64
C ASN A 102 -5.16 -4.98 -7.51
N ALA A 103 -5.86 -3.85 -7.47
CA ALA A 103 -5.78 -2.90 -6.38
C ALA A 103 -6.44 -3.44 -5.12
N GLY A 104 -7.40 -4.38 -5.25
CA GLY A 104 -8.29 -4.90 -4.23
C GLY A 104 -9.51 -4.02 -3.98
N GLU A 105 -9.85 -3.08 -4.85
CA GLU A 105 -10.98 -2.15 -4.65
C GLU A 105 -12.33 -2.83 -4.87
N GLU A 106 -12.33 -3.94 -5.60
CA GLU A 106 -13.51 -4.77 -5.87
C GLU A 106 -13.28 -6.22 -5.50
N VAL A 107 -14.39 -6.92 -5.24
CA VAL A 107 -14.43 -8.35 -4.94
C VAL A 107 -14.30 -9.12 -6.25
N ILE A 108 -13.47 -10.17 -6.23
CA ILE A 108 -13.32 -11.09 -7.36
C ILE A 108 -14.36 -12.20 -7.22
N ASP A 109 -15.09 -12.46 -8.30
CA ASP A 109 -16.06 -13.53 -8.40
C ASP A 109 -15.42 -14.90 -8.69
N ASP A 110 -16.09 -15.98 -8.31
CA ASP A 110 -15.69 -17.36 -8.59
C ASP A 110 -15.42 -17.61 -10.08
N ASP A 111 -16.31 -17.09 -10.95
CA ASP A 111 -16.24 -17.33 -12.38
C ASP A 111 -14.95 -16.77 -13.01
N VAL A 112 -14.42 -15.67 -12.44
CA VAL A 112 -13.15 -15.06 -12.83
C VAL A 112 -12.00 -15.99 -12.48
N VAL A 113 -11.98 -16.55 -11.28
CA VAL A 113 -10.94 -17.51 -10.84
C VAL A 113 -10.99 -18.79 -11.67
N MET A 114 -12.19 -19.32 -11.91
CA MET A 114 -12.38 -20.49 -12.78
C MET A 114 -11.86 -20.26 -14.20
N LYS A 115 -12.22 -19.12 -14.81
CA LYS A 115 -11.74 -18.75 -16.16
C LYS A 115 -10.23 -18.56 -16.20
N ALA A 116 -9.66 -17.86 -15.20
CA ALA A 116 -8.22 -17.62 -15.12
C ALA A 116 -7.43 -18.94 -15.12
N ARG A 117 -7.89 -19.93 -14.34
CA ARG A 117 -7.30 -21.28 -14.34
C ARG A 117 -7.46 -22.00 -15.67
N GLY A 118 -8.64 -21.91 -16.29
CA GLY A 118 -8.88 -22.48 -17.63
C GLY A 118 -7.93 -21.92 -18.69
N ILE A 119 -7.74 -20.59 -18.70
CA ILE A 119 -6.80 -19.90 -19.60
C ILE A 119 -5.36 -20.35 -19.31
N ALA A 120 -4.96 -20.41 -18.05
CA ALA A 120 -3.62 -20.83 -17.65
C ALA A 120 -3.30 -22.25 -18.11
N MET A 121 -4.25 -23.17 -17.93
CA MET A 121 -4.14 -24.55 -18.40
C MET A 121 -3.99 -24.61 -19.92
N HIS A 122 -4.85 -23.88 -20.66
CA HIS A 122 -4.79 -23.84 -22.13
C HIS A 122 -3.46 -23.26 -22.66
N ARG A 123 -2.85 -22.33 -21.93
CA ARG A 123 -1.56 -21.72 -22.30
C ARG A 123 -0.33 -22.40 -21.71
N GLY A 124 -0.50 -23.45 -20.90
CA GLY A 124 0.61 -24.16 -20.27
C GLY A 124 1.39 -23.31 -19.26
N VAL A 125 0.74 -22.34 -18.60
CA VAL A 125 1.37 -21.51 -17.57
C VAL A 125 0.91 -21.91 -16.17
N ARG A 126 1.82 -21.85 -15.19
CA ARG A 126 1.47 -22.01 -13.77
C ARG A 126 1.10 -20.66 -13.16
N ILE A 127 -0.01 -20.59 -12.42
CA ILE A 127 -0.53 -19.33 -11.84
C ILE A 127 -0.76 -19.39 -10.32
N GLU A 128 -0.53 -20.55 -9.71
CA GLU A 128 -0.58 -20.81 -8.26
C GLU A 128 0.83 -21.00 -7.70
#